data_AF-A0A1C1CV98-F1
#
_entry.id   AF-A0A1C1CV98-F1
#
_cell.length_a   1.000
_cell.length_b   1.000
_cell.length_c   1.000
_cell.angle_alpha   90.00
_cell.angle_beta   90.00
_cell.angle_gamma   90.00
#
_symmetry.space_group_name_H-M   'P 1'
#
loop_
_entity.id
_entity.type
_entity.pdbx_description
1 polymer ?
#
loop_
_entity_poly.entity_id
_entity_poly.type
_entity_poly.pdbx_seq_one_letter_code
_entity_poly.pdbx_strand_id
1 'polypeptide(L)'
;MPDVRTTLEYLARLPLYETEKPYLYLPGKDEGLDPNVTKLDNLEYEHHSGILIKDVRQHPELNFDDCGFEFQEYPSRYQQFETAADTDRYRAETEQILKKRFNAERVMVYDIRLRKNDSFNRSEFDVYDPLLIEGPAKGAHNGRPNDSPCVRPWKLTRNSLIADVTFHSAPNIVKRHLPKADWSTYLRPGYRIRILK
;
A
#
# COMPACT_ATOMS: atom_id res chain seq x y z
N MET A 1 21.90 -4.24 -7.93
CA MET A 1 21.82 -5.39 -7.00
C MET A 1 21.62 -6.68 -7.80
N PRO A 2 22.20 -7.82 -7.40
CA PRO A 2 21.93 -9.07 -8.11
C PRO A 2 20.45 -9.45 -7.98
N ASP A 3 19.92 -10.16 -8.98
CA ASP A 3 18.63 -10.84 -8.88
C ASP A 3 18.64 -11.79 -7.67
N VAL A 4 17.53 -11.83 -6.93
CA VAL A 4 17.40 -12.64 -5.71
C VAL A 4 16.30 -13.66 -5.91
N ARG A 5 16.58 -14.93 -5.59
CA ARG A 5 15.52 -15.94 -5.44
C ARG A 5 15.08 -16.00 -3.98
N THR A 6 13.79 -15.90 -3.74
CA THR A 6 13.23 -15.90 -2.39
C THR A 6 11.93 -16.70 -2.30
N THR A 7 11.38 -16.74 -1.09
CA THR A 7 10.02 -17.18 -0.80
C THR A 7 9.16 -15.95 -0.55
N LEU A 8 7.98 -15.90 -1.17
CA LEU A 8 6.95 -14.90 -0.90
C LEU A 8 5.80 -15.55 -0.13
N GLU A 9 5.32 -14.83 0.88
CA GLU A 9 4.17 -15.22 1.70
C GLU A 9 2.91 -14.53 1.18
N TYR A 10 1.80 -15.27 1.08
CA TYR A 10 0.50 -14.77 0.67
C TYR A 10 -0.56 -15.24 1.66
N LEU A 11 -1.64 -14.47 1.80
CA LEU A 11 -2.81 -14.94 2.55
C LEU A 11 -3.35 -16.22 1.88
N ALA A 12 -3.42 -17.30 2.65
CA ALA A 12 -3.87 -18.59 2.16
C ALA A 12 -5.33 -18.52 1.69
N ARG A 13 -5.66 -19.25 0.63
CA ARG A 13 -7.04 -19.31 0.14
C ARG A 13 -7.83 -20.40 0.88
N LEU A 14 -8.23 -20.11 2.11
CA LEU A 14 -8.98 -21.06 2.94
C LEU A 14 -10.49 -21.00 2.69
N PRO A 15 -11.22 -22.13 2.75
CA PRO A 15 -12.69 -22.14 2.71
C PRO A 15 -13.34 -21.25 3.76
N LEU A 16 -12.69 -21.07 4.91
CA LEU A 16 -13.12 -20.15 5.97
C LEU A 16 -13.34 -18.73 5.44
N TYR A 17 -12.49 -18.26 4.53
CA TYR A 17 -12.53 -16.89 4.01
C TYR A 17 -13.66 -16.58 3.05
N GLU A 18 -14.42 -17.60 2.64
CA GLU A 18 -15.65 -17.42 1.87
C GLU A 18 -16.83 -17.04 2.78
N THR A 19 -16.79 -17.40 4.08
CA THR A 19 -17.84 -17.10 5.06
C THR A 19 -17.42 -16.07 6.12
N GLU A 20 -16.12 -15.95 6.39
CA GLU A 20 -15.57 -15.09 7.43
C GLU A 20 -14.42 -14.27 6.85
N LYS A 21 -14.47 -12.94 6.94
CA LYS A 21 -13.38 -12.11 6.39
C LYS A 21 -12.08 -12.34 7.17
N PRO A 22 -10.92 -12.37 6.49
CA PRO A 22 -9.63 -12.29 7.15
C PRO A 22 -9.57 -11.05 8.06
N TYR A 23 -9.14 -11.22 9.31
CA TYR A 23 -9.00 -10.12 10.26
C TYR A 23 -7.73 -10.24 11.11
N LEU A 24 -7.20 -9.08 11.50
CA LEU A 24 -6.23 -8.92 12.56
C LEU A 24 -6.79 -7.87 13.52
N TYR A 25 -6.95 -8.24 14.78
CA TYR A 25 -7.38 -7.36 15.84
C TYR A 25 -6.16 -6.90 16.64
N LEU A 26 -5.97 -5.59 16.74
CA LEU A 26 -4.94 -4.98 17.57
C LEU A 26 -5.63 -4.40 18.82
N PRO A 27 -5.65 -5.13 19.95
CA PRO A 27 -6.36 -4.68 21.14
C PRO A 27 -5.69 -3.44 21.74
N GLY A 28 -6.49 -2.54 22.29
CA GLY A 28 -6.00 -1.47 23.14
C GLY A 28 -5.29 -2.01 24.37
N LYS A 29 -4.26 -1.30 24.83
CA LYS A 29 -3.44 -1.69 26.00
C LYS A 29 -4.28 -2.02 27.24
N ASP A 30 -5.38 -1.30 27.44
CA ASP A 30 -6.23 -1.39 28.63
C ASP A 30 -7.45 -2.32 28.46
N GLU A 31 -7.56 -3.05 27.35
CA GLU A 31 -8.67 -3.99 27.12
C GLU A 31 -8.54 -5.29 27.93
N GLY A 32 -7.37 -5.57 28.51
CA GLY A 32 -7.14 -6.74 29.35
C GLY A 32 -7.25 -8.08 28.62
N LEU A 33 -7.12 -8.08 27.30
CA LEU A 33 -7.14 -9.29 26.48
C LEU A 33 -5.79 -9.99 26.52
N ASP A 34 -5.78 -11.29 26.85
CA ASP A 34 -4.59 -12.13 26.74
C ASP A 34 -4.49 -12.70 25.32
N PRO A 35 -3.48 -12.31 24.50
CA PRO A 35 -3.32 -12.80 23.14
C PRO A 35 -3.06 -14.31 23.05
N ASN A 36 -2.67 -14.97 24.15
CA ASN A 36 -2.48 -16.42 24.18
C ASN A 36 -3.78 -17.19 24.44
N VAL A 37 -4.83 -16.49 24.90
CA VAL A 37 -6.14 -17.08 25.24
C VAL A 37 -7.20 -16.63 24.23
N THR A 38 -7.19 -15.36 23.86
CA THR A 38 -8.12 -14.78 22.89
C THR A 38 -7.49 -14.81 21.50
N LYS A 39 -8.16 -15.47 20.56
CA LYS A 39 -7.76 -15.47 19.15
C LYS A 39 -7.91 -14.04 18.59
N LEU A 40 -6.79 -13.40 18.28
CA LEU A 40 -6.75 -12.02 17.78
C LEU A 40 -6.77 -11.91 16.25
N ASP A 41 -6.58 -13.02 15.54
CA ASP A 41 -6.60 -13.06 14.09
C ASP A 41 -7.07 -14.43 13.61
N ASN A 42 -7.51 -14.51 12.36
CA ASN A 42 -7.78 -15.77 11.67
C ASN A 42 -6.88 -15.93 10.44
N LEU A 43 -5.73 -15.25 10.41
CA LEU A 43 -4.87 -15.13 9.23
C LEU A 43 -3.98 -16.36 9.11
N GLU A 44 -4.08 -17.02 7.97
CA GLU A 44 -3.27 -18.17 7.62
C GLU A 44 -2.56 -17.87 6.31
N TYR A 45 -1.32 -18.31 6.18
CA TYR A 45 -0.45 -17.90 5.09
C TYR A 45 0.10 -19.10 4.32
N GLU A 46 0.18 -18.95 3.00
CA GLU A 46 0.85 -19.89 2.10
C GLU A 46 2.15 -19.29 1.57
N HIS A 47 3.11 -20.16 1.29
CA HIS A 47 4.46 -19.78 0.92
C HIS A 47 4.78 -20.28 -0.48
N HIS A 48 5.26 -19.38 -1.33
CA HIS A 48 5.67 -19.68 -2.69
C HIS A 48 7.16 -19.43 -2.84
N SER A 49 7.93 -20.50 -2.98
CA SER A 49 9.39 -20.46 -3.04
C SER A 49 9.94 -20.36 -4.46
N GLY A 50 11.19 -19.92 -4.58
CA GLY A 50 11.92 -19.85 -5.85
C GLY A 50 11.52 -18.67 -6.73
N ILE A 51 10.78 -17.70 -6.19
CA ILE A 51 10.36 -16.50 -6.90
C ILE A 51 11.58 -15.62 -7.16
N LEU A 52 11.79 -15.28 -8.44
CA LEU A 52 12.85 -14.38 -8.86
C LEU A 52 12.40 -12.93 -8.67
N ILE A 53 13.06 -12.21 -7.77
CA ILE A 53 12.90 -10.78 -7.58
C ILE A 53 14.03 -10.08 -8.33
N LYS A 54 13.64 -9.13 -9.18
CA LYS A 54 14.54 -8.25 -9.90
C LYS A 54 14.48 -6.85 -9.35
N ASP A 55 15.60 -6.16 -9.39
CA ASP A 55 15.71 -4.77 -8.95
C ASP A 55 15.15 -3.84 -10.02
N VAL A 56 14.03 -3.18 -9.75
CA VAL A 56 13.36 -2.24 -10.68
C VAL A 56 14.31 -1.15 -11.21
N ARG A 57 15.37 -0.79 -10.47
CA ARG A 57 16.36 0.21 -10.88
C ARG A 57 17.21 -0.22 -12.08
N GLN A 58 17.27 -1.53 -12.35
CA GLN A 58 17.95 -2.09 -13.52
C GLN A 58 17.03 -2.23 -14.73
N HIS A 59 15.79 -1.78 -14.61
CA HIS A 59 14.76 -1.90 -15.63
C HIS A 59 14.22 -0.52 -16.04
N PRO A 60 15.04 0.33 -16.71
CA PRO A 60 14.64 1.66 -17.13
C PRO A 60 13.52 1.65 -18.18
N GLU A 61 13.24 0.50 -18.80
CA GLU A 61 12.09 0.30 -19.68
C GLU A 61 10.75 0.34 -18.92
N LEU A 62 10.75 0.04 -17.61
CA LEU A 62 9.55 0.12 -16.79
C LEU A 62 9.24 1.58 -16.48
N ASN A 63 8.18 2.08 -17.12
CA ASN A 63 7.68 3.42 -16.91
C ASN A 63 6.20 3.39 -16.55
N PHE A 64 5.78 4.44 -15.84
CA PHE A 64 4.47 4.50 -15.23
C PHE A 64 3.32 4.49 -16.24
N ASP A 65 3.53 5.05 -17.43
CA ASP A 65 2.49 5.16 -18.46
C ASP A 65 2.22 3.80 -19.13
N ASP A 66 3.24 2.94 -19.24
CA ASP A 66 3.12 1.62 -19.85
C ASP A 66 2.69 0.52 -18.87
N CYS A 67 3.19 0.54 -17.63
CA CYS A 67 2.96 -0.55 -16.67
C CYS A 67 2.49 -0.12 -15.27
N GLY A 68 2.32 1.18 -15.02
CA GLY A 68 1.88 1.69 -13.72
C GLY A 68 2.95 1.72 -12.63
N PHE A 69 4.20 1.40 -12.96
CA PHE A 69 5.34 1.48 -12.06
C PHE A 69 6.50 2.20 -12.75
N GLU A 70 7.20 3.06 -12.01
CA GLU A 70 8.44 3.67 -12.44
C GLU A 70 9.38 3.80 -11.25
N PHE A 71 10.68 3.71 -11.52
CA PHE A 71 11.69 4.12 -10.54
C PHE A 71 12.15 5.53 -10.89
N GLN A 72 12.03 6.45 -9.94
CA GLN A 72 12.57 7.80 -10.07
C GLN A 72 13.66 8.02 -9.02
N GLU A 73 14.89 8.23 -9.49
CA GLU A 73 15.97 8.68 -8.61
C GLU A 73 15.74 10.15 -8.26
N TYR A 74 15.66 10.45 -6.97
CA TYR A 74 15.52 11.81 -6.49
C TYR A 74 16.35 12.00 -5.20
N PRO A 75 17.30 12.96 -5.18
CA PRO A 75 18.08 13.25 -3.98
C PRO A 75 17.21 14.01 -2.97
N SER A 76 16.49 13.26 -2.11
CA SER A 76 15.72 13.82 -1.01
C SER A 76 16.62 14.68 -0.11
N ARG A 77 16.09 15.83 0.34
CA ARG A 77 16.77 16.67 1.35
C ARG A 77 16.72 16.02 2.74
N TYR A 78 15.84 15.05 2.94
CA TYR A 78 15.59 14.38 4.21
C TYR A 78 16.01 12.91 4.09
N GLN A 79 17.11 12.56 4.76
CA GLN A 79 17.65 11.19 4.81
C GLN A 79 17.50 10.56 6.20
N GLN A 80 17.22 11.37 7.21
CA GLN A 80 17.03 10.97 8.59
C GLN A 80 15.69 11.52 9.08
N PHE A 81 15.01 10.73 9.91
CA PHE A 81 13.65 11.02 10.40
C PHE A 81 13.66 10.92 11.92
N GLU A 82 14.07 11.99 12.58
CA GLU A 82 14.22 12.03 14.04
C GLU A 82 13.02 12.68 14.72
N THR A 83 12.27 13.51 13.98
CA THR A 83 11.13 14.27 14.46
C THR A 83 9.94 14.12 13.53
N ALA A 84 8.73 14.31 14.07
CA ALA A 84 7.50 14.37 13.24
C ALA A 84 7.58 15.45 12.14
N ALA A 85 8.34 16.53 12.38
CA ALA A 85 8.57 17.56 11.37
C ALA A 85 9.40 17.04 10.18
N ASP A 86 10.26 16.04 10.36
CA ASP A 86 11.02 15.44 9.25
C ASP A 86 10.11 14.67 8.31
N THR A 87 9.18 13.90 8.86
CA THR A 87 8.19 13.17 8.06
C THR A 87 7.26 14.13 7.35
N ASP A 88 6.77 15.18 8.02
CA ASP A 88 5.96 16.24 7.41
C ASP A 88 6.66 16.92 6.22
N ARG A 89 7.94 17.25 6.39
CA ARG A 89 8.73 17.89 5.34
C ARG A 89 9.02 16.97 4.16
N TYR A 90 9.28 15.68 4.42
CA TYR A 90 9.44 14.68 3.36
C TYR A 90 8.13 14.43 2.60
N ARG A 91 6.98 14.43 3.28
CA ARG A 91 5.67 14.40 2.62
C ARG A 91 5.50 15.60 1.69
N ALA A 92 5.78 16.81 2.17
CA ALA A 92 5.67 18.02 1.34
C ALA A 92 6.61 18.00 0.12
N GLU A 93 7.84 17.49 0.28
CA GLU A 93 8.77 17.29 -0.84
C GLU A 93 8.23 16.27 -1.84
N THR A 94 7.70 15.14 -1.37
CA THR A 94 7.07 14.11 -2.21
C THR A 94 5.88 14.66 -2.98
N GLU A 95 5.02 15.46 -2.35
CA GLU A 95 3.90 16.13 -3.01
C GLU A 95 4.36 17.02 -4.16
N GLN A 96 5.43 17.79 -3.98
CA GLN A 96 5.99 18.65 -5.02
C GLN A 96 6.51 17.85 -6.21
N ILE A 97 7.23 16.74 -5.95
CA ILE A 97 7.77 15.85 -6.99
C ILE A 97 6.62 15.26 -7.81
N LEU A 98 5.63 14.68 -7.14
CA LEU A 98 4.50 14.04 -7.80
C LEU A 98 3.63 15.07 -8.54
N LYS A 99 3.42 16.25 -7.95
CA LYS A 99 2.67 17.33 -8.59
C LYS A 99 3.31 17.71 -9.92
N LYS A 100 4.64 17.81 -9.95
CA LYS A 100 5.42 18.08 -11.16
C LYS A 100 5.36 16.91 -12.15
N ARG A 101 5.66 15.67 -11.71
CA ARG A 101 5.71 14.47 -12.57
C ARG A 101 4.38 14.21 -13.29
N PHE A 102 3.27 14.44 -12.61
CA PHE A 102 1.93 14.15 -13.12
C PHE A 102 1.17 15.39 -13.60
N ASN A 103 1.79 16.57 -13.54
CA ASN A 103 1.11 17.85 -13.78
C ASN A 103 -0.24 17.93 -13.02
N ALA A 104 -0.24 17.45 -11.78
CA ALA A 104 -1.46 17.29 -11.01
C ALA A 104 -1.92 18.64 -10.45
N GLU A 105 -3.23 18.89 -10.43
CA GLU A 105 -3.77 20.08 -9.77
C GLU A 105 -3.47 20.05 -8.26
N ARG A 106 -3.58 18.86 -7.67
CA ARG A 106 -3.31 18.58 -6.26
C ARG A 106 -2.67 17.21 -6.06
N VAL A 107 -1.75 17.14 -5.12
CA VAL A 107 -1.24 15.89 -4.54
C VAL A 107 -1.42 15.99 -3.03
N MET A 108 -1.69 14.85 -2.39
CA MET A 108 -1.76 14.72 -0.94
C MET A 108 -1.11 13.41 -0.54
N VAL A 109 -0.11 13.48 0.35
CA VAL A 109 0.45 12.29 0.99
C VAL A 109 -0.32 12.04 2.29
N TYR A 110 -1.17 11.02 2.30
CA TYR A 110 -2.07 10.72 3.42
C TYR A 110 -1.56 9.62 4.35
N ASP A 111 -0.50 8.91 3.98
CA ASP A 111 0.13 7.86 4.78
C ASP A 111 1.66 7.92 4.57
N ILE A 112 2.42 7.57 5.61
CA ILE A 112 3.87 7.42 5.57
C ILE A 112 4.27 6.28 6.49
N ARG A 113 5.21 5.46 6.03
CA ARG A 113 5.71 4.30 6.77
C ARG A 113 7.22 4.30 6.77
N LEU A 114 7.82 4.38 7.94
CA LEU A 114 9.26 4.17 8.09
C LEU A 114 9.49 2.66 8.20
N ARG A 115 10.42 2.11 7.41
CA ARG A 115 10.74 0.68 7.43
C ARG A 115 12.22 0.48 7.68
N LYS A 116 12.55 -0.49 8.52
CA LYS A 116 13.91 -1.00 8.68
C LYS A 116 13.93 -2.50 8.36
N ASN A 117 14.90 -2.92 7.56
CA ASN A 117 15.12 -4.34 7.28
C ASN A 117 15.85 -4.99 8.46
N ASP A 118 15.13 -5.18 9.56
CA ASP A 118 15.64 -5.72 10.81
C ASP A 118 14.60 -6.64 11.46
N SER A 119 15.03 -7.55 12.31
CA SER A 119 14.10 -8.38 13.08
C SER A 119 13.30 -7.50 14.03
N PHE A 120 11.98 -7.57 13.93
CA PHE A 120 11.10 -6.69 14.67
C PHE A 120 10.32 -7.46 15.73
N ASN A 121 10.72 -7.31 17.00
CA ASN A 121 10.05 -7.89 18.17
C ASN A 121 9.43 -6.76 18.98
N ARG A 122 8.17 -6.42 18.67
CA ARG A 122 7.42 -5.39 19.39
C ARG A 122 6.05 -5.94 19.78
N SER A 123 5.73 -5.86 21.06
CA SER A 123 4.44 -6.25 21.62
C SER A 123 3.45 -5.09 21.73
N GLU A 124 3.94 -3.86 21.93
CA GLU A 124 3.11 -2.65 22.05
C GLU A 124 3.67 -1.49 21.21
N PHE A 125 2.79 -0.73 20.55
CA PHE A 125 3.10 0.50 19.81
C PHE A 125 1.92 1.46 19.81
N ASP A 126 2.22 2.73 19.58
CA ASP A 126 1.24 3.72 19.13
C ASP A 126 1.10 3.69 17.60
N VAL A 127 -0.11 3.39 17.12
CA VAL A 127 -0.43 3.36 15.68
C VAL A 127 -0.46 4.75 15.04
N TYR A 128 -0.49 5.80 15.86
CA TYR A 128 -0.50 7.20 15.43
C TYR A 128 0.87 7.87 15.52
N ASP A 129 1.90 7.16 16.00
CA ASP A 129 3.26 7.68 16.06
C ASP A 129 3.81 7.86 14.63
N PRO A 130 4.10 9.11 14.18
CA PRO A 130 4.64 9.35 12.84
C PRO A 130 6.06 8.82 12.66
N LEU A 131 6.77 8.52 13.76
CA LEU A 131 8.11 7.95 13.77
C LEU A 131 8.10 6.43 13.97
N LEU A 132 6.92 5.81 13.93
CA LEU A 132 6.79 4.38 14.08
C LEU A 132 7.56 3.64 12.98
N ILE A 133 8.66 2.99 13.38
CA ILE A 133 9.41 2.10 12.50
C ILE A 133 8.68 0.76 12.43
N GLU A 134 8.42 0.31 11.22
CA GLU A 134 7.92 -1.02 10.88
C GLU A 134 9.04 -1.93 10.38
N GLY A 135 8.82 -3.24 10.49
CA GLY A 135 9.68 -4.24 9.87
C GLY A 135 9.50 -4.31 8.34
N PRO A 136 10.21 -5.25 7.69
CA PRO A 136 9.95 -5.56 6.29
C PRO A 136 8.50 -6.02 6.11
N ALA A 137 7.92 -5.75 4.94
CA ALA A 137 6.60 -6.28 4.60
C ALA A 137 6.68 -7.82 4.57
N LYS A 138 5.86 -8.49 5.39
CA LYS A 138 5.88 -9.96 5.50
C LYS A 138 5.07 -10.63 4.39
N GLY A 139 3.90 -10.07 4.05
CA GLY A 139 3.01 -10.61 3.03
C GLY A 139 3.00 -9.82 1.72
N ALA A 140 2.86 -10.54 0.61
CA ALA A 140 2.49 -10.00 -0.69
C ALA A 140 0.97 -10.09 -0.89
N HIS A 141 0.42 -9.14 -1.64
CA HIS A 141 -1.00 -9.13 -2.01
C HIS A 141 -1.11 -8.91 -3.52
N ASN A 142 -1.82 -9.80 -4.20
CA ASN A 142 -2.32 -9.54 -5.54
C ASN A 142 -3.77 -9.06 -5.43
N GLY A 143 -4.12 -8.01 -6.17
CA GLY A 143 -5.53 -7.72 -6.41
C GLY A 143 -6.17 -8.95 -7.06
N ARG A 144 -7.35 -9.39 -6.59
CA ARG A 144 -8.05 -10.49 -7.27
C ARG A 144 -8.36 -10.04 -8.71
N PRO A 145 -8.14 -10.88 -9.73
CA PRO A 145 -8.77 -10.66 -11.04
C PRO A 145 -10.30 -10.65 -10.93
N ASN A 146 -10.83 -11.36 -9.91
CA ASN A 146 -12.25 -11.67 -9.73
C ASN A 146 -13.00 -10.77 -8.74
N ASP A 147 -12.42 -9.67 -8.23
CA ASP A 147 -13.22 -8.59 -7.59
C ASP A 147 -14.07 -7.81 -8.63
N SER A 148 -14.45 -8.49 -9.71
CA SER A 148 -15.35 -8.07 -10.77
C SER A 148 -16.28 -9.23 -11.09
N PRO A 149 -17.62 -9.02 -11.12
CA PRO A 149 -18.59 -10.03 -11.60
C PRO A 149 -18.44 -10.39 -13.10
N CYS A 150 -17.40 -9.92 -13.77
CA CYS A 150 -17.28 -9.95 -15.23
C CYS A 150 -16.22 -10.94 -15.74
N VAL A 151 -15.74 -11.87 -14.92
CA VAL A 151 -14.78 -12.88 -15.37
C VAL A 151 -15.55 -14.12 -15.86
N ARG A 152 -16.04 -14.04 -17.10
CA ARG A 152 -16.37 -15.25 -17.88
C ARG A 152 -15.06 -15.86 -18.43
N PRO A 153 -14.93 -17.19 -18.56
CA PRO A 153 -13.59 -17.80 -18.55
C PRO A 153 -12.75 -17.61 -19.81
N TRP A 154 -13.30 -17.26 -20.97
CA TRP A 154 -12.57 -17.36 -22.23
C TRP A 154 -12.46 -16.02 -22.94
N LYS A 155 -11.30 -15.38 -22.76
CA LYS A 155 -10.54 -14.49 -23.65
C LYS A 155 -9.81 -13.46 -22.78
N LEU A 156 -8.49 -13.63 -22.66
CA LEU A 156 -7.56 -12.53 -22.36
C LEU A 156 -7.68 -11.49 -23.49
N THR A 157 -8.79 -10.75 -23.55
CA THR A 157 -8.79 -9.48 -24.26
C THR A 157 -7.91 -8.55 -23.44
N ARG A 158 -7.11 -7.71 -24.11
CA ARG A 158 -6.24 -6.66 -23.53
C ARG A 158 -6.93 -5.69 -22.56
N ASN A 159 -8.20 -5.91 -22.26
CA ASN A 159 -9.01 -5.18 -21.29
C ASN A 159 -9.44 -6.10 -20.15
N SER A 160 -8.57 -6.99 -19.65
CA SER A 160 -8.71 -7.36 -18.24
C SER A 160 -8.50 -6.06 -17.48
N LEU A 161 -9.61 -5.36 -17.24
CA LEU A 161 -9.67 -4.16 -16.44
C LEU A 161 -9.13 -4.60 -15.09
N ILE A 162 -7.82 -4.45 -14.92
CA ILE A 162 -7.17 -4.50 -13.62
C ILE A 162 -8.02 -3.55 -12.81
N ALA A 163 -8.73 -4.09 -11.82
CA ALA A 163 -9.62 -3.32 -10.98
C ALA A 163 -8.75 -2.23 -10.36
N ASP A 164 -8.84 -1.02 -10.92
CA ASP A 164 -8.05 0.10 -10.44
C ASP A 164 -8.65 0.45 -9.09
N VAL A 165 -7.99 0.01 -8.02
CA VAL A 165 -8.42 0.25 -6.64
C VAL A 165 -8.62 1.75 -6.41
N THR A 166 -7.91 2.60 -7.17
CA THR A 166 -8.16 4.04 -7.23
C THR A 166 -9.62 4.35 -7.53
N PHE A 167 -10.24 3.74 -8.52
CA PHE A 167 -11.60 4.10 -8.95
C PHE A 167 -12.61 3.92 -7.80
N HIS A 168 -12.48 2.85 -7.03
CA HIS A 168 -13.39 2.54 -5.92
C HIS A 168 -12.99 3.21 -4.60
N SER A 169 -11.70 3.23 -4.27
CA SER A 169 -11.21 3.70 -2.98
C SER A 169 -10.91 5.20 -2.96
N ALA A 170 -10.55 5.82 -4.09
CA ALA A 170 -10.13 7.22 -4.10
C ALA A 170 -11.21 8.20 -3.63
N PRO A 171 -12.50 8.06 -3.99
CA PRO A 171 -13.53 8.93 -3.45
C PRO A 171 -13.63 8.88 -1.91
N ASN A 172 -13.42 7.69 -1.32
CA ASN A 172 -13.44 7.52 0.14
C ASN A 172 -12.19 8.13 0.78
N ILE A 173 -11.02 8.02 0.14
CA ILE A 173 -9.78 8.67 0.61
C ILE A 173 -9.93 10.20 0.58
N VAL A 174 -10.46 10.76 -0.51
CA VAL A 174 -10.77 12.21 -0.59
C VAL A 174 -11.69 12.63 0.54
N LYS A 175 -12.80 11.92 0.76
CA LYS A 175 -13.74 12.26 1.84
C LYS A 175 -13.12 12.14 3.23
N ARG A 176 -12.20 11.19 3.43
CA ARG A 176 -11.57 10.94 4.74
C ARG A 176 -10.51 11.98 5.08
N HIS A 177 -9.71 12.40 4.10
CA HIS A 177 -8.50 13.19 4.36
C HIS A 177 -8.57 14.63 3.85
N LEU A 178 -9.47 14.94 2.91
CA LEU A 178 -9.62 16.32 2.42
C LEU A 178 -10.81 17.03 3.09
N PRO A 179 -10.71 18.36 3.30
CA PRO A 179 -11.82 19.17 3.79
C PRO A 179 -13.06 19.04 2.91
N LYS A 180 -14.26 19.20 3.49
CA LYS A 180 -15.53 19.11 2.76
C LYS A 180 -15.62 20.05 1.54
N ALA A 181 -14.98 21.22 1.61
CA ALA A 181 -14.93 22.17 0.50
C ALA A 181 -14.19 21.61 -0.73
N ASP A 182 -13.23 20.71 -0.54
CA ASP A 182 -12.48 20.07 -1.62
C ASP A 182 -13.27 18.94 -2.29
N TRP A 183 -14.31 18.41 -1.63
CA TRP A 183 -15.10 17.30 -2.17
C TRP A 183 -15.86 17.73 -3.42
N SER A 184 -16.51 18.90 -3.40
CA SER A 184 -17.25 19.43 -4.55
C SER A 184 -16.33 19.78 -5.72
N THR A 185 -15.08 20.11 -5.44
CA THR A 185 -14.07 20.45 -6.45
C THR A 185 -13.52 19.20 -7.14
N TYR A 186 -13.12 18.18 -6.37
CA TYR A 186 -12.38 17.02 -6.91
C TYR A 186 -13.24 15.77 -7.19
N LEU A 187 -14.44 15.66 -6.63
CA LEU A 187 -15.34 14.52 -6.90
C LEU A 187 -16.35 14.78 -8.03
N ARG A 188 -16.20 15.89 -8.76
CA ARG A 188 -17.02 16.19 -9.95
C ARG A 188 -16.45 15.53 -11.21
N PRO A 189 -17.28 15.28 -12.25
CA PRO A 189 -16.80 14.86 -13.55
C PRO A 189 -15.72 15.79 -14.10
N GLY A 190 -14.71 15.22 -14.76
CA GLY A 190 -13.57 15.95 -15.33
C GLY A 190 -12.27 15.82 -14.52
N TYR A 191 -12.35 15.42 -13.25
CA TYR A 191 -11.17 15.09 -12.46
C TYR A 191 -10.86 13.60 -12.53
N ARG A 192 -9.57 13.27 -12.62
CA ARG A 192 -9.05 11.92 -12.42
C ARG A 192 -8.25 11.91 -11.14
N ILE A 193 -8.65 11.04 -10.21
CA ILE A 193 -7.90 10.79 -8.99
C ILE A 193 -7.02 9.57 -9.23
N ARG A 194 -5.81 9.53 -8.67
CA ARG A 194 -4.89 8.39 -8.68
C ARG A 194 -4.35 8.14 -7.27
N ILE A 195 -4.38 6.88 -6.82
CA ILE A 195 -3.71 6.45 -5.60
C ILE A 195 -2.34 5.92 -6.01
N LEU A 196 -1.28 6.46 -5.44
CA LEU A 196 0.09 5.99 -5.62
C LEU A 196 0.54 5.35 -4.31
N LYS A 197 1.30 4.27 -4.39
CA LYS A 197 1.89 3.55 -3.25
C LYS A 197 3.37 3.37 -3.46
#